data_AF-A0A3C0GHX2-F1
#
_entry.id   AF-A0A3C0GHX2-F1
#
_cell.length_a   1.000
_cell.length_b   1.000
_cell.length_c   1.000
_cell.angle_alpha   90.00
_cell.angle_beta   90.00
_cell.angle_gamma   90.00
#
_symmetry.space_group_name_H-M   'P 1'
#
loop_
_entity.id
_entity.type
_entity.pdbx_description
1 polymer ?
#
loop_
_entity_poly.entity_id
_entity_poly.type
_entity_poly.pdbx_seq_one_letter_code
_entity_poly.pdbx_strand_id
1 'polypeptide(L)'
;PQTVKNIRQNKNVCISFIDILKQKGFQLKGTAEIIQRDHPVFAKMEEVLLELTKGNFPFATITKINVHSAKPIIAPKYVLYPETTEQEQVESARKTYGL
;
A
#
# COMPACT_ATOMS: atom_id res chain seq x y z
N PRO A 1 17.61 -2.56 2.18
CA PRO A 1 16.38 -3.40 2.16
C PRO A 1 16.39 -4.40 1.00
N GLN A 2 15.90 -5.63 1.22
CA GLN A 2 15.85 -6.65 0.15
C GLN A 2 14.93 -6.23 -1.00
N THR A 3 13.82 -5.55 -0.72
CA THR A 3 12.90 -5.00 -1.72
C THR A 3 13.61 -4.13 -2.76
N VAL A 4 14.52 -3.25 -2.33
CA VAL A 4 15.29 -2.37 -3.22
C VAL A 4 16.22 -3.20 -4.13
N LYS A 5 16.85 -4.25 -3.60
CA LYS A 5 17.69 -5.16 -4.39
C LYS A 5 16.86 -5.90 -5.44
N ASN A 6 15.69 -6.41 -5.04
CA ASN A 6 14.78 -7.12 -5.94
C ASN A 6 14.28 -6.20 -7.07
N ILE A 7 13.86 -4.96 -6.76
CA ILE A 7 13.38 -3.99 -7.76
C ILE A 7 14.46 -3.65 -8.81
N ARG A 8 15.73 -3.56 -8.37
CA ARG A 8 16.86 -3.32 -9.28
C ARG A 8 17.07 -4.49 -10.26
N GLN A 9 16.73 -5.72 -9.87
CA GLN A 9 16.83 -6.91 -10.74
C GLN A 9 15.56 -7.11 -11.58
N ASN A 10 14.40 -6.84 -11.01
CA ASN A 10 13.10 -6.98 -11.65
C ASN A 10 12.17 -5.87 -11.17
N LYS A 11 11.77 -4.99 -12.09
CA LYS A 11 10.94 -3.82 -11.79
C LYS A 11 9.50 -4.17 -11.45
N ASN A 12 9.03 -5.39 -11.74
CA ASN A 12 7.65 -5.78 -11.50
C ASN A 12 7.34 -5.85 -10.01
N VAL A 13 6.32 -5.12 -9.58
CA VAL A 13 5.88 -5.08 -8.18
C VAL A 13 4.37 -5.23 -8.05
N CYS A 14 3.97 -5.67 -6.86
CA CYS A 14 2.58 -5.77 -6.45
C CYS A 14 2.45 -5.22 -5.02
N ILE A 15 1.55 -4.25 -4.81
CA ILE A 15 1.23 -3.71 -3.49
C ILE A 15 -0.22 -4.03 -3.17
N SER A 16 -0.49 -4.46 -1.95
CA SER A 16 -1.85 -4.61 -1.45
C SER A 16 -2.03 -3.76 -0.20
N PHE A 17 -3.17 -3.12 -0.09
CA PHE A 17 -3.62 -2.47 1.16
C PHE A 17 -5.06 -2.86 1.42
N ILE A 18 -5.40 -3.00 2.71
CA ILE A 18 -6.69 -3.50 3.17
C ILE A 18 -7.12 -2.64 4.37
N ASP A 19 -8.37 -2.18 4.34
CA ASP A 19 -9.08 -1.73 5.52
C ASP A 19 -9.49 -2.97 6.32
N ILE A 20 -8.79 -3.22 7.43
CA ILE A 20 -8.98 -4.42 8.25
C ILE A 20 -10.36 -4.47 8.94
N LEU A 21 -11.03 -3.33 9.09
CA LEU A 21 -12.35 -3.26 9.73
C LEU A 21 -13.44 -3.59 8.71
N LYS A 22 -13.34 -3.03 7.50
CA LYS A 22 -14.28 -3.33 6.41
C LYS A 22 -13.96 -4.65 5.72
N GLN A 23 -12.75 -5.17 5.90
CA GLN A 23 -12.19 -6.32 5.20
C GLN A 23 -12.26 -6.19 3.67
N LYS A 24 -11.95 -4.98 3.20
CA LYS A 24 -11.90 -4.62 1.77
C LYS A 24 -10.62 -3.86 1.48
N GLY A 25 -10.15 -3.92 0.25
CA GLY A 25 -8.90 -3.29 -0.14
C GLY A 25 -8.66 -3.35 -1.63
N PHE A 26 -7.43 -3.06 -2.03
CA PHE A 26 -7.00 -3.17 -3.41
C PHE A 26 -5.62 -3.80 -3.51
N GLN A 27 -5.44 -4.59 -4.56
CA GLN A 27 -4.16 -5.05 -5.05
C GLN A 27 -3.79 -4.22 -6.29
N LEU A 28 -2.66 -3.53 -6.24
CA LEU A 28 -2.09 -2.74 -7.32
C LEU A 28 -0.91 -3.48 -7.92
N LYS A 29 -0.89 -3.69 -9.23
CA LYS A 29 0.24 -4.24 -9.97
C LYS A 29 0.84 -3.20 -10.88
N GLY A 30 2.15 -3.22 -11.02
CA GLY A 30 2.85 -2.24 -11.84
C GLY A 30 4.35 -2.44 -11.84
N THR A 31 5.06 -1.35 -12.12
CA THR A 31 6.53 -1.32 -12.10
C THR A 31 7.04 -0.32 -11.07
N ALA A 32 8.20 -0.62 -10.50
CA ALA A 32 8.88 0.24 -9.54
C ALA A 32 10.22 0.74 -10.07
N GLU A 33 10.56 1.94 -9.63
CA GLU A 33 11.85 2.59 -9.86
C GLU A 33 12.39 3.13 -8.54
N ILE A 34 13.68 2.95 -8.31
CA ILE A 34 14.36 3.47 -7.11
C ILE A 34 14.97 4.82 -7.46
N ILE A 35 14.35 5.88 -6.96
CA ILE A 35 14.78 7.27 -7.12
C ILE A 35 15.86 7.56 -6.06
N GLN A 36 17.06 7.89 -6.52
CA GLN A 36 18.21 8.29 -5.71
C GLN A 36 18.21 9.81 -5.50
N ARG A 37 18.99 10.31 -4.53
CA ARG A 37 19.05 11.74 -4.16
C ARG A 37 19.48 12.67 -5.29
N ASP A 38 20.30 12.19 -6.20
CA ASP A 38 20.78 12.91 -7.39
C ASP A 38 19.74 12.99 -8.51
N HIS A 39 18.65 12.24 -8.43
CA HIS A 39 17.60 12.26 -9.44
C HIS A 39 16.84 13.59 -9.36
N PRO A 40 16.58 14.27 -10.51
CA PRO A 40 15.90 15.57 -10.53
C PRO A 40 14.52 15.66 -9.85
N VAL A 41 13.82 14.53 -9.67
CA VAL A 41 12.48 14.49 -9.05
C VAL A 41 12.53 14.17 -7.56
N PHE A 42 13.71 13.82 -7.02
CA PHE A 42 13.85 13.37 -5.65
C PHE A 42 13.40 14.45 -4.66
N ALA A 43 13.92 15.68 -4.79
CA ALA A 43 13.62 16.77 -3.87
C ALA A 43 12.10 17.04 -3.75
N LYS A 44 11.40 17.05 -4.89
CA LYS A 44 9.93 17.24 -4.92
C LYS A 44 9.18 16.11 -4.21
N MET A 45 9.64 14.87 -4.34
CA MET A 45 9.01 13.71 -3.67
C MET A 45 9.38 13.64 -2.19
N GLU A 46 10.61 14.04 -1.84
CA GLU A 46 11.11 14.09 -0.47
C GLU A 46 10.29 15.05 0.39
N GLU A 47 9.93 16.23 -0.12
CA GLU A 47 9.08 17.20 0.58
C GLU A 47 7.76 16.58 1.08
N VAL A 48 7.05 15.87 0.19
CA VAL A 48 5.78 15.18 0.52
C VAL A 48 5.98 14.11 1.60
N LEU A 49 7.08 13.34 1.51
CA LEU A 49 7.37 12.29 2.49
C LEU A 49 7.81 12.86 3.84
N LEU A 50 8.53 13.99 3.85
CA LEU A 50 8.95 14.66 5.08
C LEU A 50 7.77 15.27 5.82
N GLU A 51 6.77 15.80 5.12
CA GLU A 51 5.52 16.26 5.72
C GLU A 51 4.79 15.11 6.45
N LEU A 52 4.67 13.95 5.80
CA LEU A 52 4.03 12.77 6.39
C LEU A 52 4.81 12.18 7.58
N THR A 53 6.14 12.13 7.46
CA THR A 53 7.02 11.51 8.47
C THR A 53 7.42 12.48 9.58
N LYS A 54 7.14 13.77 9.42
CA LYS A 54 7.64 14.87 10.27
C LYS A 54 9.16 14.86 10.44
N GLY A 55 9.88 14.36 9.43
CA GLY A 55 11.34 14.18 9.47
C GLY A 55 11.85 13.12 10.45
N ASN A 56 10.97 12.37 11.13
CA ASN A 56 11.37 11.40 12.15
C ASN A 56 11.97 10.11 11.56
N PHE A 57 11.81 9.89 10.26
CA PHE A 57 12.23 8.67 9.58
C PHE A 57 13.18 9.02 8.43
N PRO A 58 14.51 8.97 8.65
CA PRO A 58 15.46 9.26 7.60
C PRO A 58 15.40 8.19 6.51
N PHE A 59 15.43 8.61 5.25
CA PHE A 59 15.49 7.72 4.09
C PHE A 59 16.58 8.14 3.09
N ALA A 60 17.12 7.14 2.39
CA ALA A 60 18.17 7.33 1.40
C ALA A 60 17.65 7.31 -0.05
N THR A 61 16.48 6.70 -0.28
CA THR A 61 15.92 6.47 -1.61
C THR A 61 14.40 6.49 -1.56
N ILE A 62 13.76 6.88 -2.66
CA ILE A 62 12.30 6.85 -2.82
C ILE A 62 11.94 5.74 -3.80
N THR A 63 10.97 4.89 -3.46
CA THR A 63 10.46 3.86 -4.39
C THR A 63 9.24 4.42 -5.12
N LYS A 64 9.42 4.84 -6.37
CA LYS A 64 8.33 5.33 -7.23
C LYS A 64 7.67 4.13 -7.91
N ILE A 65 6.34 4.08 -7.90
CA ILE A 65 5.58 2.95 -8.45
C ILE A 65 4.59 3.46 -9.48
N ASN A 66 4.73 2.96 -10.70
CA ASN A 66 3.81 3.20 -11.79
C ASN A 66 2.79 2.07 -11.80
N VAL A 67 1.55 2.37 -11.39
CA VAL A 67 0.46 1.38 -11.33
C VAL A 67 -0.09 1.13 -12.73
N HIS A 68 -0.18 -0.14 -13.11
CA HIS A 68 -0.73 -0.56 -14.41
C HIS A 68 -2.13 -1.15 -14.27
N SER A 69 -2.42 -1.82 -13.15
CA SER A 69 -3.75 -2.37 -12.88
C SER A 69 -4.08 -2.39 -11.38
N ALA A 70 -5.37 -2.30 -11.09
CA ALA A 70 -5.92 -2.40 -9.75
C ALA A 70 -7.00 -3.50 -9.71
N LYS A 71 -6.91 -4.38 -8.72
CA LYS A 71 -7.91 -5.44 -8.47
C LYS A 71 -8.48 -5.24 -7.07
N PRO A 72 -9.82 -5.21 -6.89
CA PRO A 72 -10.41 -5.15 -5.56
C PRO A 72 -10.09 -6.43 -4.78
N ILE A 73 -9.78 -6.25 -3.50
CA ILE A 73 -9.69 -7.32 -2.50
C ILE A 73 -10.95 -7.22 -1.65
N ILE A 74 -11.71 -8.30 -1.57
CA ILE A 74 -12.95 -8.37 -0.80
C ILE A 74 -12.92 -9.68 0.00
N ALA A 75 -13.24 -9.61 1.28
CA ALA A 75 -13.30 -10.80 2.11
C ALA A 75 -14.31 -11.83 1.58
N PRO A 76 -14.03 -13.15 1.68
CA PRO A 76 -14.91 -14.20 1.18
C PRO A 76 -16.34 -14.12 1.72
N LYS A 77 -16.53 -13.60 2.95
CA LYS A 77 -17.85 -13.49 3.57
C LYS A 77 -18.83 -12.65 2.74
N TYR A 78 -18.38 -11.56 2.10
CA TYR A 78 -19.23 -10.79 1.18
C TYR A 78 -19.66 -11.56 -0.08
N VAL A 79 -18.86 -12.55 -0.49
CA VAL A 79 -19.15 -13.38 -1.67
C VAL A 79 -20.05 -14.56 -1.31
N LEU A 80 -19.84 -15.15 -0.13
CA LEU A 80 -20.58 -16.31 0.37
C LEU A 80 -21.94 -15.93 0.98
N TYR A 81 -22.04 -14.73 1.55
CA TYR A 81 -23.22 -14.20 2.25
C TYR A 81 -23.51 -12.78 1.74
N PRO A 82 -24.22 -12.64 0.60
CA PRO A 82 -24.42 -11.35 -0.09
C PRO A 82 -25.15 -10.28 0.75
N GLU A 83 -25.89 -10.69 1.77
CA GLU A 83 -26.56 -9.84 2.77
C GLU A 83 -25.58 -9.16 3.73
N THR A 84 -24.32 -9.62 3.77
CA THR A 84 -23.28 -9.06 4.64
C THR A 84 -23.14 -7.56 4.41
N THR A 85 -23.36 -6.79 5.48
CA THR A 85 -23.16 -5.34 5.44
C THR A 85 -21.75 -4.95 5.90
N GLU A 86 -21.25 -3.79 5.46
CA GLU A 86 -19.96 -3.28 5.95
C GLU A 86 -20.01 -2.99 7.45
N GLN A 87 -21.15 -2.53 7.96
CA GLN A 87 -21.32 -2.20 9.37
C GLN A 87 -21.14 -3.44 10.25
N GLU A 88 -21.77 -4.56 9.90
CA GLU A 88 -21.59 -5.84 10.60
C GLU A 88 -20.13 -6.31 10.59
N GLN A 89 -19.42 -6.12 9.47
CA GLN A 89 -18.00 -6.48 9.40
C GLN A 89 -17.14 -5.61 10.31
N VAL A 90 -17.41 -4.30 10.35
CA VAL A 90 -16.69 -3.37 11.23
C VAL A 90 -16.94 -3.73 12.70
N GLU A 91 -18.19 -4.00 13.09
CA GLU A 91 -18.55 -4.40 14.46
C GLU A 91 -17.88 -5.73 14.85
N SER A 92 -17.94 -6.72 13.95
CA SER A 92 -17.27 -8.01 14.15
C SER A 92 -15.74 -7.86 14.25
N ALA A 93 -15.14 -7.04 13.40
CA ALA A 93 -13.70 -6.79 13.39
C ALA A 93 -13.26 -6.08 14.67
N ARG A 94 -13.98 -5.05 15.12
CA ARG A 94 -13.72 -4.35 16.39
C ARG A 94 -13.73 -5.31 17.57
N LYS A 95 -14.75 -6.16 17.67
CA LYS A 95 -14.82 -7.20 18.71
C LYS A 95 -13.64 -8.17 18.64
N THR A 96 -13.21 -8.55 17.43
CA THR A 96 -12.08 -9.48 17.23
C THR A 96 -10.73 -8.84 17.59
N TYR A 97 -10.53 -7.58 17.24
CA TYR A 97 -9.28 -6.85 17.49
C TYR A 97 -9.23 -6.14 18.85
N GLY A 98 -10.33 -6.12 19.61
CA GLY A 98 -10.41 -5.45 20.92
C GLY A 98 -10.42 -3.92 20.83
N LEU A 99 -11.08 -3.36 19.80
CA LEU A 99 -11.17 -1.93 19.49
C LEU A 99 -12.55 -1.32 19.78
#